data_AF-A0A419I0Z1-F1
#
_entry.id   AF-A0A419I0Z1-F1
#
_cell.length_a   1.000
_cell.length_b   1.000
_cell.length_c   1.000
_cell.angle_alpha   90.00
_cell.angle_beta   90.00
_cell.angle_gamma   90.00
#
_symmetry.space_group_name_H-M   'P 1'
#
loop_
_entity.id
_entity.type
_entity.pdbx_description
1 polymer ?
#
loop_
_entity_poly.entity_id
_entity_poly.type
_entity_poly.pdbx_seq_one_letter_code
_entity_poly.pdbx_strand_id
1 'polypeptide(L)'
;MTEADDCNHHTAEFAQAPDTMLVLGHTLLPLVAATDCPGGRFVELPADLAEAYAAKGFEPLAAADLIRPLDQADTSALHPAELEQISYWRPETIGALLFNHWD
;
A
#
# COMPACT_ATOMS: atom_id res chain seq x y z
N MET A 1 4.01 25.87 -5.78
CA MET A 1 3.56 24.94 -6.83
C MET A 1 4.14 23.63 -6.40
N THR A 2 3.40 22.89 -5.59
CA THR A 2 3.87 21.62 -5.03
C THR A 2 3.90 20.65 -6.19
N GLU A 3 5.09 20.16 -6.55
CA GLU A 3 5.20 18.99 -7.40
C GLU A 3 4.30 17.92 -6.78
N ALA A 4 3.35 17.42 -7.58
CA ALA A 4 2.58 16.26 -7.16
C ALA A 4 3.59 15.12 -7.20
N ASP A 5 4.07 14.73 -6.02
CA ASP A 5 4.77 13.47 -5.78
C ASP A 5 3.98 12.38 -6.52
N ASP A 6 4.57 11.74 -7.55
CA ASP A 6 3.87 10.81 -8.45
C ASP A 6 3.66 9.47 -7.72
N CYS A 7 2.84 9.50 -6.67
CA CYS A 7 2.50 8.33 -5.87
C CYS A 7 1.37 7.55 -6.50
N ASN A 8 1.42 6.22 -6.45
CA ASN A 8 0.28 5.39 -6.82
C ASN A 8 -0.73 5.18 -5.67
N HIS A 9 -0.69 6.02 -4.64
CA HIS A 9 -1.62 5.96 -3.51
C HIS A 9 -2.01 7.34 -2.99
N HIS A 10 -3.17 7.40 -2.35
CA HIS A 10 -3.62 8.52 -1.54
C HIS A 10 -3.39 8.22 -0.06
N THR A 11 -3.02 9.24 0.72
CA THR A 11 -2.76 9.08 2.14
C THR A 11 -3.77 9.86 2.96
N ALA A 12 -4.30 9.24 4.01
CA ALA A 12 -5.16 9.87 5.01
C ALA A 12 -4.61 9.62 6.41
N GLU A 13 -4.53 10.66 7.24
CA GLU A 13 -4.16 10.50 8.64
C GLU A 13 -5.34 9.95 9.44
N PHE A 14 -5.08 8.89 10.23
CA PHE A 14 -6.03 8.35 11.19
C PHE A 14 -5.42 8.44 12.58
N ALA A 15 -5.98 9.32 13.41
CA ALA A 15 -5.56 9.51 14.78
C ALA A 15 -6.59 8.90 15.74
N GLN A 16 -6.20 7.85 16.45
CA GLN A 16 -6.95 7.31 17.58
C GLN A 16 -6.01 7.23 18.79
N ALA A 17 -6.13 8.20 19.69
CA ALA A 17 -5.22 8.34 20.83
C ALA A 17 -5.04 7.00 21.58
N PRO A 18 -3.79 6.59 21.88
CA PRO A 18 -2.54 7.35 21.75
C PRO A 18 -1.84 7.26 20.38
N ASP A 19 -2.35 6.47 19.43
CA ASP A 19 -1.65 6.13 18.19
C ASP A 19 -2.16 6.96 16.99
N THR A 20 -1.22 7.40 16.16
CA THR A 20 -1.51 7.97 14.83
C THR A 20 -0.96 7.01 13.78
N MET A 21 -1.76 6.74 12.76
CA MET A 21 -1.34 5.97 11.58
C MET A 21 -1.71 6.71 10.31
N LEU A 22 -1.11 6.29 9.21
CA LEU A 22 -1.48 6.72 7.86
C LEU A 22 -2.18 5.58 7.17
N VAL A 23 -3.37 5.86 6.64
CA VAL A 23 -4.08 4.94 5.76
C VAL A 23 -3.68 5.25 4.33
N LEU A 24 -3.22 4.22 3.60
CA LEU A 24 -2.82 4.30 2.21
C LEU A 24 -3.92 3.66 1.35
N GLY A 25 -4.54 4.41 0.45
CA GLY A 25 -5.48 3.91 -0.54
C GLY A 25 -4.85 3.89 -1.93
N HIS A 26 -4.75 2.72 -2.56
CA HIS A 26 -4.18 2.61 -3.90
C HIS A 26 -5.03 3.40 -4.92
N THR A 27 -4.41 4.08 -5.89
CA THR A 27 -5.12 4.98 -6.82
C THR A 27 -5.98 4.24 -7.84
N LEU A 28 -5.50 3.10 -8.35
CA LEU A 28 -6.18 2.31 -9.38
C LEU A 28 -6.92 1.07 -8.87
N LEU A 29 -6.43 0.45 -7.80
CA LEU A 29 -7.00 -0.77 -7.23
C LEU A 29 -7.76 -0.44 -5.96
N PRO A 30 -8.83 -1.16 -5.62
CA PRO A 30 -9.58 -0.94 -4.39
C PRO A 30 -8.84 -1.52 -3.18
N LEU A 31 -7.54 -1.25 -3.03
CA LEU A 31 -6.69 -1.77 -1.97
C LEU A 31 -6.45 -0.68 -0.92
N VAL A 32 -6.46 -1.06 0.35
CA VAL A 32 -6.13 -0.17 1.46
C VAL A 32 -5.16 -0.83 2.43
N ALA A 33 -4.21 -0.05 2.93
CA ALA A 33 -3.20 -0.47 3.90
C ALA A 33 -3.00 0.62 4.96
N ALA A 34 -2.17 0.36 5.97
CA ALA A 34 -1.75 1.38 6.93
C ALA A 34 -0.24 1.35 7.21
N THR A 35 0.34 2.52 7.51
CA THR A 35 1.70 2.67 8.03
C THR A 35 1.72 3.49 9.31
N ASP A 36 2.75 3.33 10.12
CA ASP A 36 2.94 4.11 11.36
C ASP A 36 3.34 5.58 11.10
N CYS A 37 4.03 5.85 9.99
CA CYS A 37 4.43 7.18 9.55
C CYS A 37 4.65 7.22 8.03
N PRO A 38 4.90 8.39 7.41
CA PRO A 38 5.18 8.48 5.98
C PRO A 38 6.43 7.66 5.62
N GLY A 39 6.32 6.72 4.67
CA GLY A 39 7.40 5.79 4.31
C GLY A 39 7.80 4.82 5.43
N GLY A 40 6.99 4.70 6.48
CA GLY A 40 7.25 3.88 7.65
C GLY A 40 6.93 2.40 7.46
N ARG A 41 6.78 1.69 8.57
CA ARG A 41 6.45 0.26 8.56
C ARG A 41 4.96 0.07 8.32
N PHE A 42 4.59 -0.98 7.59
CA PHE A 42 3.20 -1.40 7.52
C PHE A 42 2.71 -1.85 8.90
N VAL A 43 1.50 -1.44 9.26
CA VAL A 43 0.81 -1.80 10.50
C VAL A 43 -0.60 -2.28 10.19
N GLU A 44 -1.17 -3.06 11.11
CA GLU A 44 -2.54 -3.54 10.94
C GLU A 44 -3.54 -2.39 11.05
N LEU A 45 -4.51 -2.37 10.14
CA LEU A 45 -5.68 -1.51 10.29
C LEU A 45 -6.49 -1.97 11.52
N PRO A 46 -7.00 -1.04 12.34
CA PRO A 46 -7.96 -1.37 13.38
C PRO A 46 -9.16 -2.12 12.79
N ALA A 47 -9.67 -3.13 13.49
CA ALA A 47 -10.67 -4.04 12.94
C ALA A 47 -11.96 -3.32 12.48
N ASP A 48 -12.42 -2.34 13.25
CA ASP A 48 -13.57 -1.49 12.92
C ASP A 48 -13.32 -0.64 11.67
N LEU A 49 -12.10 -0.12 11.50
CA LEU A 49 -11.72 0.64 10.32
C LEU A 49 -11.59 -0.25 9.09
N ALA A 50 -10.98 -1.43 9.22
CA ALA A 50 -10.88 -2.43 8.16
C ALA A 50 -12.29 -2.88 7.69
N GLU A 51 -13.20 -3.16 8.62
CA GLU A 51 -14.60 -3.48 8.31
C GLU A 51 -15.31 -2.32 7.60
N ALA A 52 -15.07 -1.08 8.01
CA ALA A 52 -15.64 0.10 7.37
C ALA A 52 -15.17 0.26 5.92
N TYR A 53 -13.88 0.03 5.63
CA TYR A 53 -13.35 0.04 4.26
C TYR A 53 -13.88 -1.13 3.43
N ALA A 54 -13.94 -2.33 3.99
CA ALA A 54 -14.51 -3.51 3.35
C ALA A 54 -15.98 -3.28 2.96
N ALA A 55 -16.78 -2.66 3.83
CA ALA A 55 -18.17 -2.28 3.54
C ALA A 55 -18.30 -1.25 2.42
N LYS A 56 -17.23 -0.54 2.05
CA LYS A 56 -17.15 0.39 0.92
C LYS A 56 -16.56 -0.24 -0.34
N GLY A 57 -16.23 -1.53 -0.31
CA GLY A 57 -15.69 -2.27 -1.46
C GLY A 57 -14.17 -2.16 -1.61
N PHE A 58 -13.47 -1.66 -0.59
CA PHE A 58 -12.01 -1.77 -0.52
C PHE A 58 -11.60 -3.11 0.09
N GLU A 59 -10.39 -3.56 -0.22
CA GLU A 59 -9.75 -4.72 0.37
C GLU A 59 -8.65 -4.25 1.33
N PRO A 60 -8.87 -4.37 2.65
CA PRO A 60 -7.83 -4.12 3.65
C PRO A 60 -6.76 -5.20 3.58
N LEU A 61 -5.51 -4.78 3.35
CA LEU A 61 -4.36 -5.67 3.29
C LEU A 61 -3.69 -5.78 4.66
N ALA A 62 -3.38 -7.01 5.07
CA ALA A 62 -2.66 -7.27 6.31
C ALA A 62 -1.21 -6.81 6.19
N ALA A 63 -0.65 -6.26 7.28
CA ALA A 63 0.74 -5.84 7.30
C ALA A 63 1.68 -7.02 7.03
N ALA A 64 1.32 -8.20 7.54
CA ALA A 64 2.06 -9.43 7.30
C ALA A 64 2.17 -9.81 5.81
N ASP A 65 1.15 -9.53 5.00
CA ASP A 65 1.21 -9.79 3.55
C ASP A 65 2.03 -8.73 2.81
N LEU A 66 1.92 -7.47 3.23
CA LEU A 66 2.63 -6.35 2.62
C LEU A 66 4.15 -6.44 2.82
N ILE A 67 4.62 -7.02 3.93
CA ILE A 67 6.05 -7.23 4.18
C ILE A 67 6.62 -8.50 3.51
N ARG A 68 5.80 -9.31 2.84
CA ARG A 68 6.29 -10.52 2.18
C ARG A 68 7.24 -10.15 1.05
N PRO A 69 8.36 -10.88 0.91
CA PRO A 69 9.25 -10.73 -0.25
C PRO A 69 8.50 -10.90 -1.57
N LEU A 70 8.77 -10.01 -2.53
CA LEU A 70 8.09 -10.06 -3.84
C LEU A 70 8.44 -11.33 -4.62
N ASP A 71 9.64 -11.89 -4.41
CA ASP A 71 10.08 -13.15 -5.04
C ASP A 71 9.28 -14.39 -4.58
N GLN A 72 8.47 -14.25 -3.52
CA GLN A 72 7.54 -15.26 -3.02
C GLN A 72 6.10 -15.03 -3.51
N ALA A 73 5.85 -13.98 -4.28
CA ALA A 73 4.56 -13.71 -4.89
C ALA A 73 4.46 -14.36 -6.29
N ASP A 74 3.26 -14.83 -6.65
CA ASP A 74 3.00 -15.26 -8.02
C ASP A 74 2.76 -14.03 -8.91
N THR A 75 3.74 -13.70 -9.74
CA THR A 75 3.65 -12.59 -10.70
C THR A 75 3.33 -13.07 -12.12
N SER A 76 2.94 -14.33 -12.31
CA SER A 76 2.72 -14.92 -13.64
C SER A 76 1.54 -14.29 -14.40
N ALA A 77 0.60 -13.67 -13.68
CA ALA A 77 -0.54 -12.97 -14.25
C ALA A 77 -0.24 -11.53 -14.71
N LEU A 78 0.94 -10.99 -14.39
CA LEU A 78 1.32 -9.62 -14.73
C LEU A 78 1.65 -9.48 -16.22
N HIS A 79 1.23 -8.36 -16.81
CA HIS A 79 1.55 -7.99 -18.17
C HIS A 79 3.06 -7.69 -18.30
N PRO A 80 3.69 -7.90 -19.48
CA PRO A 80 5.11 -7.59 -19.68
C PRO A 80 5.54 -6.19 -19.25
N ALA A 81 4.69 -5.18 -19.40
CA ALA A 81 4.97 -3.81 -18.96
C ALA A 81 5.06 -3.69 -17.43
N GLU A 82 4.22 -4.43 -16.68
CA GLU A 82 4.26 -4.45 -15.21
C GLU A 82 5.52 -5.18 -14.72
N LEU A 83 5.89 -6.27 -15.39
CA LEU A 83 7.15 -6.98 -15.12
C LEU A 83 8.38 -6.12 -15.42
N GLU A 84 8.33 -5.28 -16.46
CA GLU A 84 9.38 -4.31 -16.76
C GLU A 84 9.51 -3.25 -15.65
N GLN A 85 8.39 -2.71 -15.15
CA GLN A 85 8.39 -1.80 -13.99
C GLN A 85 8.99 -2.47 -12.74
N ILE A 86 8.62 -3.72 -12.44
CA ILE A 86 9.21 -4.48 -11.33
C ILE A 86 10.73 -4.63 -11.52
N SER A 87 11.17 -4.98 -12.73
CA SER A 87 12.60 -5.16 -13.02
C SER A 87 13.40 -3.86 -12.93
N TYR A 88 12.78 -2.73 -13.27
CA TYR A 88 13.40 -1.41 -13.23
C TYR A 88 13.52 -0.90 -11.80
N TRP A 89 12.42 -0.89 -11.05
CA TRP A 89 12.35 -0.32 -9.70
C TRP A 89 12.79 -1.26 -8.59
N ARG A 90 12.78 -2.57 -8.85
CA ARG A 90 13.24 -3.63 -7.94
C ARG A 90 12.66 -3.54 -6.51
N PRO A 91 11.33 -3.45 -6.35
CA PRO A 91 10.74 -3.47 -5.02
C PRO A 91 11.05 -4.79 -4.31
N GLU A 92 11.44 -4.70 -3.04
CA GLU A 92 11.79 -5.88 -2.23
C GLU A 92 10.56 -6.64 -1.73
N THR A 93 9.45 -5.93 -1.48
CA THR A 93 8.24 -6.47 -0.88
C THR A 93 6.99 -6.19 -1.72
N ILE A 94 5.92 -6.95 -1.46
CA ILE A 94 4.61 -6.72 -2.07
C ILE A 94 4.10 -5.30 -1.77
N GLY A 95 4.25 -4.84 -0.53
CA GLY A 95 3.81 -3.52 -0.11
C GLY A 95 4.58 -2.40 -0.81
N ALA A 96 5.89 -2.56 -1.00
CA ALA A 96 6.68 -1.63 -1.80
C ALA A 96 6.12 -1.57 -3.23
N LEU A 97 5.90 -2.71 -3.90
CA LEU A 97 5.33 -2.73 -5.25
C LEU A 97 3.96 -2.02 -5.33
N LEU A 98 3.07 -2.25 -4.35
CA LEU A 98 1.70 -1.74 -4.37
C LEU A 98 1.58 -0.27 -3.95
N PHE A 99 2.39 0.20 -3.01
CA PHE A 99 2.32 1.55 -2.45
C PHE A 99 3.66 2.27 -2.63
N ASN A 100 3.99 2.56 -3.88
CA ASN A 100 5.22 3.25 -4.24
C ASN A 100 5.02 4.78 -4.28
N HIS A 101 6.10 5.47 -3.91
CA HIS A 101 6.36 6.86 -4.29
C HIS A 101 7.24 6.81 -5.55
N TRP A 102 6.71 7.15 -6.71
CA TRP A 102 7.51 7.26 -7.93
C TRP A 102 8.09 8.69 -8.02
N ASP A 103 9.34 8.79 -8.46
CA ASP A 103 10.03 10.05 -8.82
C ASP A 103 9.96 10.24 -10.34
#